data_AF-A0A1I0U4Z4-F1
#
_entry.id   AF-A0A1I0U4Z4-F1
#
_cell.length_a   1.000
_cell.length_b   1.000
_cell.length_c   1.000
_cell.angle_alpha   90.00
_cell.angle_beta   90.00
_cell.angle_gamma   90.00
#
_symmetry.space_group_name_H-M   'P 1'
#
loop_
_entity.id
_entity.type
_entity.pdbx_description
1 polymer ?
#
loop_
_entity_poly.entity_id
_entity_poly.type
_entity_poly.pdbx_seq_one_letter_code
_entity_poly.pdbx_strand_id
1 'polypeptide(L)'
;MNVQRMRFIWLSFVFLFFFHTPVHAHVVDLTKKAQAQSYENYYSLIVSYKGESGVTFESYSPHWTKTKLIQLEQELLKNKHGAELALLGSIKIFPDYPAGANVLGQYFAQYQTSPKPALLPNRYIHLYGGNEWTTVEQMATTLAHEYGHHFTFYYLLNKEQHLPNEWLMSRYAAARELFRYPNAHADGSGAYEWYMPEILAEDYVQLFGSPNALKGHMQMNVHLPTPFELPALQTYWKNELGAPYEPQPPLSLLLTSYKVKNNIYTLRFYTYAHTSAYINGQDGDGRYASVHIGSIPKGINETTYDGATLHSRVSWLFRSTFVDTALFRVVQPTAKGFNRGSATLRIPYGSIDSLVATPPLFPDVVGEELQMAARLLYERGIISGFPDGTYRPNERLLRRHAALMLIRDLRLTLPEGYVVKAKDVKPTDAWYKEMAIAEAYGLLTGYDGKLHPNEYITRAQMATILTRAYGDVYEAPTVTRTFVDVPFSHWAYAPIHTLYFNGITINDPYRPNDIVTRGQFALFLSRTLQKK
;
A
#
# COMPACT_ATOMS: atom_id res chain seq x y z
N MET A 1 -22.28 -44.62 6.64
CA MET A 1 -21.94 -44.55 8.08
C MET A 1 -22.26 -43.15 8.56
N ASN A 2 -23.17 -43.04 9.53
CA ASN A 2 -23.72 -41.80 10.07
C ASN A 2 -22.63 -40.85 10.56
N VAL A 3 -22.57 -39.65 9.98
CA VAL A 3 -21.88 -38.50 10.59
C VAL A 3 -22.97 -37.55 11.07
N GLN A 4 -22.95 -37.32 12.38
CA GLN A 4 -23.87 -36.46 13.11
C GLN A 4 -24.04 -35.10 12.40
N ARG A 5 -25.30 -34.67 12.28
CA ARG A 5 -25.68 -33.27 12.04
C ARG A 5 -25.07 -32.42 13.16
N MET A 6 -23.84 -31.94 12.97
CA MET A 6 -23.30 -30.84 13.76
C MET A 6 -24.16 -29.61 13.47
N ARG A 7 -24.77 -29.07 14.53
CA ARG A 7 -25.39 -27.75 14.53
C ARG A 7 -24.29 -26.73 14.24
N PHE A 8 -24.08 -26.43 12.97
CA PHE A 8 -23.29 -25.28 12.55
C PHE A 8 -24.06 -24.04 12.97
N ILE A 9 -23.48 -23.24 13.87
CA ILE A 9 -23.92 -21.86 14.08
C ILE A 9 -23.34 -21.09 12.89
N TRP A 10 -24.20 -20.92 11.89
CA TRP A 10 -23.93 -20.21 10.65
C TRP A 10 -23.88 -18.71 10.92
N LEU A 11 -22.75 -18.07 10.65
CA LEU A 11 -22.74 -16.68 10.19
C LEU A 11 -22.97 -16.72 8.68
N SER A 12 -24.25 -16.90 8.35
CA SER A 12 -24.79 -16.66 7.02
C SER A 12 -24.71 -15.17 6.73
N PHE A 13 -23.65 -14.70 6.08
CA PHE A 13 -23.81 -13.59 5.14
C PHE A 13 -24.54 -14.16 3.92
N VAL A 14 -25.85 -14.33 4.05
CA VAL A 14 -26.73 -14.68 2.94
C VAL A 14 -27.44 -13.40 2.55
N PHE A 15 -26.96 -12.75 1.48
CA PHE A 15 -27.79 -11.83 0.71
C PHE A 15 -28.83 -12.68 -0.04
N LEU A 16 -29.96 -12.94 0.62
CA LEU A 16 -31.18 -13.39 -0.05
C LEU A 16 -31.90 -12.12 -0.54
N PHE A 17 -31.69 -11.79 -1.82
CA PHE A 17 -32.46 -10.78 -2.52
C PHE A 17 -33.93 -11.23 -2.64
N PHE A 18 -34.88 -10.49 -2.04
CA PHE A 18 -36.24 -10.28 -2.58
C PHE A 18 -36.89 -9.01 -1.96
N PHE A 19 -37.13 -8.04 -2.85
CA PHE A 19 -37.91 -6.78 -2.87
C PHE A 19 -38.63 -6.13 -1.65
N HIS A 20 -38.46 -4.78 -1.60
CA HIS A 20 -39.34 -3.66 -1.20
C HIS A 20 -39.40 -3.11 0.25
N THR A 21 -38.64 -2.01 0.45
CA THR A 21 -38.71 -0.89 1.46
C THR A 21 -38.16 -1.12 2.88
N PRO A 22 -37.66 -0.07 3.61
CA PRO A 22 -36.59 0.88 3.27
C PRO A 22 -35.37 0.80 4.26
N VAL A 23 -34.16 0.96 3.71
CA VAL A 23 -32.92 1.47 4.36
C VAL A 23 -32.21 0.57 5.42
N HIS A 24 -31.37 -0.35 4.93
CA HIS A 24 -30.26 -1.00 5.66
C HIS A 24 -29.02 -0.09 5.75
N ALA A 25 -29.18 1.16 6.21
CA ALA A 25 -28.05 2.09 6.17
C ALA A 25 -27.14 1.92 7.39
N HIS A 26 -25.88 1.60 7.11
CA HIS A 26 -24.78 1.76 8.07
C HIS A 26 -24.56 3.23 8.41
N VAL A 27 -24.99 4.16 7.55
CA VAL A 27 -25.03 5.59 7.86
C VAL A 27 -26.45 6.06 8.20
N VAL A 28 -26.63 6.65 9.37
CA VAL A 28 -27.85 7.36 9.75
C VAL A 28 -27.63 8.87 9.64
N ASP A 29 -28.30 9.53 8.70
CA ASP A 29 -28.23 10.98 8.50
C ASP A 29 -29.26 11.74 9.36
N LEU A 30 -28.78 12.38 10.43
CA LEU A 30 -29.61 13.15 11.37
C LEU A 30 -29.92 14.57 10.88
N THR A 31 -29.38 14.99 9.74
CA THR A 31 -29.47 16.38 9.25
C THR A 31 -30.88 16.76 8.79
N LYS A 32 -31.60 15.82 8.14
CA LYS A 32 -32.98 16.05 7.64
C LYS A 32 -34.09 15.62 8.61
N LYS A 33 -33.72 15.08 9.79
CA LYS A 33 -34.56 14.55 10.89
C LYS A 33 -35.72 13.61 10.52
N ALA A 34 -35.53 12.33 10.84
CA ALA A 34 -36.45 11.59 11.70
C ALA A 34 -35.70 11.30 13.02
N GLN A 35 -36.39 11.08 14.15
CA GLN A 35 -35.73 10.54 15.35
C GLN A 35 -34.91 9.32 14.91
N ALA A 36 -33.59 9.35 15.07
CA ALA A 36 -32.86 8.09 15.10
C ALA A 36 -33.50 7.23 16.17
N GLN A 37 -33.70 5.95 15.86
CA GLN A 37 -34.21 5.02 16.83
C GLN A 37 -33.24 5.01 18.01
N SER A 38 -33.70 5.52 19.15
CA SER A 38 -32.88 5.60 20.35
C SER A 38 -32.91 4.24 21.03
N TYR A 39 -31.94 3.41 20.69
CA TYR A 39 -31.75 2.10 21.29
C TYR A 39 -31.41 2.23 22.78
N GLU A 40 -30.78 3.32 23.19
CA GLU A 40 -30.40 3.61 24.59
C GLU A 40 -31.59 3.62 25.55
N ASN A 41 -32.81 3.85 25.06
CA ASN A 41 -34.01 3.78 25.87
C ASN A 41 -34.42 2.34 26.22
N TYR A 42 -33.93 1.36 25.46
CA TYR A 42 -34.27 -0.06 25.59
C TYR A 42 -33.20 -0.87 26.32
N TYR A 43 -31.99 -0.34 26.48
CA TYR A 43 -30.89 -1.01 27.17
C TYR A 43 -30.39 -0.16 28.33
N SER A 44 -30.11 -0.82 29.47
CA SER A 44 -29.47 -0.17 30.60
C SER A 44 -27.98 -0.03 30.36
N LEU A 45 -27.44 1.18 30.53
CA LEU A 45 -25.99 1.42 30.47
C LEU A 45 -25.29 0.61 31.56
N ILE A 46 -24.33 -0.23 31.19
CA ILE A 46 -23.59 -1.10 32.13
C ILE A 46 -22.29 -0.43 32.55
N VAL A 47 -21.54 0.11 31.58
CA VAL A 47 -20.25 0.75 31.85
C VAL A 47 -19.98 1.85 30.83
N SER A 48 -19.37 2.94 31.30
CA SER A 48 -18.92 4.06 30.49
C SER A 48 -17.47 4.41 30.81
N TYR A 49 -16.73 4.85 29.81
CA TYR A 49 -15.33 5.24 29.90
C TYR A 49 -15.08 6.43 28.96
N LYS A 50 -14.59 7.54 29.52
CA LYS A 50 -14.10 8.66 28.70
C LYS A 50 -12.64 8.42 28.35
N GLY A 51 -12.37 8.26 27.07
CA GLY A 51 -11.05 8.01 26.55
C GLY A 51 -10.13 9.23 26.50
N GLU A 52 -8.82 8.99 26.43
CA GLU A 52 -7.80 10.03 26.23
C GLU A 52 -7.95 10.73 24.87
N SER A 53 -8.51 10.03 23.88
CA SER A 53 -8.91 10.59 22.58
C SER A 53 -10.00 11.65 22.66
N GLY A 54 -10.69 11.76 23.81
CA GLY A 54 -11.89 12.58 23.95
C GLY A 54 -13.17 11.86 23.51
N VAL A 55 -13.11 10.61 23.04
CA VAL A 55 -14.29 9.79 22.70
C VAL A 55 -14.83 9.12 23.96
N THR A 56 -16.14 9.14 24.17
CA THR A 56 -16.81 8.36 25.23
C THR A 56 -17.17 6.97 24.72
N PHE A 57 -16.72 5.93 25.41
CA PHE A 57 -17.07 4.55 25.13
C PHE A 57 -18.12 4.07 26.11
N GLU A 58 -19.22 3.53 25.61
CA GLU A 58 -20.35 3.06 26.41
C GLU A 58 -20.68 1.62 26.04
N SER A 59 -20.93 0.77 27.03
CA SER A 59 -21.46 -0.56 26.77
C SER A 59 -22.76 -0.83 27.49
N TYR A 60 -23.66 -1.41 26.72
CA TYR A 60 -24.92 -1.99 27.12
C TYR A 60 -24.86 -3.53 27.13
N SER A 61 -23.68 -4.11 26.84
CA SER A 61 -23.43 -5.55 26.87
C SER A 61 -22.65 -5.94 28.15
N PRO A 62 -23.07 -6.98 28.88
CA PRO A 62 -22.36 -7.44 30.08
C PRO A 62 -20.97 -8.01 29.79
N HIS A 63 -20.66 -8.33 28.53
CA HIS A 63 -19.36 -8.90 28.14
C HIS A 63 -18.27 -7.85 27.91
N TRP A 64 -18.63 -6.57 27.89
CA TRP A 64 -17.74 -5.45 27.57
C TRP A 64 -17.44 -4.62 28.81
N THR A 65 -16.41 -5.03 29.54
CA THR A 65 -15.97 -4.37 30.78
C THR A 65 -15.23 -3.06 30.48
N LYS A 66 -15.01 -2.23 31.51
CA LYS A 66 -14.20 -1.00 31.40
C LYS A 66 -12.82 -1.27 30.77
N THR A 67 -12.16 -2.36 31.14
CA THR A 67 -10.87 -2.76 30.56
C THR A 67 -10.97 -3.01 29.05
N LYS A 68 -12.05 -3.65 28.58
CA LYS A 68 -12.27 -3.86 27.14
C LYS A 68 -12.60 -2.54 26.42
N LEU A 69 -13.28 -1.60 27.07
CA LEU A 69 -13.49 -0.27 26.51
C LEU A 69 -12.18 0.51 26.34
N ILE A 70 -11.26 0.41 27.30
CA ILE A 70 -9.91 0.98 27.18
C ILE A 70 -9.15 0.32 26.01
N GLN A 71 -9.23 -1.00 25.89
CA GLN A 71 -8.61 -1.71 24.76
C GLN A 71 -9.25 -1.36 23.41
N LEU A 72 -10.56 -1.09 23.38
CA LEU A 72 -11.27 -0.64 22.19
C LEU A 72 -10.85 0.77 21.78
N GLU A 73 -10.60 1.67 22.73
CA GLU A 73 -9.97 2.95 22.44
C GLU A 73 -8.57 2.77 21.83
N GLN A 74 -7.73 1.92 22.43
CA GLN A 74 -6.42 1.62 21.87
C GLN A 74 -6.52 1.05 20.45
N GLU A 75 -7.57 0.30 20.15
CA GLU A 75 -7.84 -0.20 18.81
C GLU A 75 -8.28 0.90 17.85
N LEU A 76 -9.17 1.80 18.27
CA LEU A 76 -9.53 3.00 17.51
C LEU A 76 -8.28 3.80 17.13
N LEU A 77 -7.40 4.06 18.11
CA LEU A 77 -6.18 4.83 17.94
C LEU A 77 -5.08 4.13 17.11
N LYS A 78 -5.21 2.83 16.82
CA LYS A 78 -4.36 2.15 15.84
C LYS A 78 -4.82 2.37 14.40
N ASN A 79 -6.10 2.72 14.19
CA ASN A 79 -6.53 3.27 12.91
C ASN A 79 -5.94 4.67 12.75
N LYS A 80 -5.81 5.14 11.51
CA LYS A 80 -5.30 6.49 11.29
C LYS A 80 -6.39 7.51 11.36
N HIS A 81 -6.04 8.64 11.94
CA HIS A 81 -6.95 9.74 12.16
C HIS A 81 -6.24 11.06 11.88
N GLY A 82 -7.03 12.11 11.72
CA GLY A 82 -6.66 13.50 11.62
C GLY A 82 -7.52 14.34 12.55
N ALA A 83 -7.86 15.55 12.11
CA ALA A 83 -8.63 16.50 12.90
C ALA A 83 -10.09 16.07 13.14
N GLU A 84 -10.60 15.15 12.32
CA GLU A 84 -11.97 14.64 12.44
C GLU A 84 -12.22 13.91 13.76
N LEU A 85 -11.21 13.24 14.34
CA LEU A 85 -11.38 12.47 15.59
C LEU A 85 -11.99 13.33 16.71
N ALA A 86 -11.69 14.63 16.75
CA ALA A 86 -12.24 15.58 17.72
C ALA A 86 -13.77 15.80 17.59
N LEU A 87 -14.38 15.40 16.46
CA LEU A 87 -15.81 15.49 16.21
C LEU A 87 -16.55 14.19 16.58
N LEU A 88 -15.84 13.10 16.86
CA LEU A 88 -16.42 11.85 17.35
C LEU A 88 -16.64 11.95 18.86
N GLY A 89 -17.91 12.01 19.26
CA GLY A 89 -18.32 12.13 20.66
C GLY A 89 -18.35 10.80 21.40
N SER A 90 -18.91 9.74 20.78
CA SER A 90 -19.06 8.45 21.46
C SER A 90 -19.08 7.23 20.55
N ILE A 91 -18.67 6.08 21.11
CA ILE A 91 -18.83 4.74 20.52
C ILE A 91 -19.63 3.90 21.52
N LYS A 92 -20.74 3.31 21.07
CA LYS A 92 -21.68 2.57 21.92
C LYS A 92 -21.77 1.11 21.49
N ILE A 93 -21.63 0.19 22.42
CA ILE A 93 -21.70 -1.25 22.18
C ILE A 93 -23.03 -1.78 22.70
N PHE A 94 -23.86 -2.31 21.81
CA PHE A 94 -25.13 -2.96 22.18
C PHE A 94 -24.99 -4.48 22.19
N PRO A 95 -25.76 -5.19 23.04
CA PRO A 95 -25.64 -6.63 23.20
C PRO A 95 -26.01 -7.45 21.94
N ASP A 96 -26.97 -6.95 21.16
CA ASP A 96 -27.62 -7.61 20.02
C ASP A 96 -27.62 -6.68 18.79
N TYR A 97 -28.55 -6.89 17.84
CA TYR A 97 -28.60 -6.23 16.53
C TYR A 97 -29.88 -5.40 16.34
N PRO A 98 -30.04 -4.28 17.06
CA PRO A 98 -31.31 -3.55 17.10
C PRO A 98 -31.65 -2.82 15.78
N ALA A 99 -30.68 -2.69 14.88
CA ALA A 99 -30.86 -2.19 13.50
C ALA A 99 -31.13 -3.31 12.47
N GLY A 100 -31.25 -4.56 12.91
CA GLY A 100 -31.46 -5.75 12.08
C GLY A 100 -30.28 -6.71 12.10
N ALA A 101 -30.56 -8.01 11.94
CA ALA A 101 -29.59 -9.09 12.15
C ALA A 101 -28.33 -9.06 11.27
N ASN A 102 -28.34 -8.28 10.18
CA ASN A 102 -27.21 -8.16 9.26
C ASN A 102 -26.44 -6.83 9.40
N VAL A 103 -26.82 -5.98 10.36
CA VAL A 103 -26.18 -4.68 10.60
C VAL A 103 -25.26 -4.84 11.81
N LEU A 104 -23.94 -4.81 11.59
CA LEU A 104 -22.95 -4.98 12.66
C LEU A 104 -22.58 -3.66 13.36
N GLY A 105 -22.85 -2.53 12.71
CA GLY A 105 -22.58 -1.22 13.23
C GLY A 105 -23.32 -0.15 12.44
N GLN A 106 -23.37 1.05 13.00
CA GLN A 106 -23.91 2.23 12.34
C GLN A 106 -23.15 3.49 12.76
N TYR A 107 -22.85 4.34 11.80
CA TYR A 107 -22.36 5.70 12.00
C TYR A 107 -23.50 6.72 11.91
N PHE A 108 -23.56 7.64 12.87
CA PHE A 108 -24.60 8.66 12.96
C PHE A 108 -24.06 10.04 12.58
N ALA A 109 -24.25 10.37 11.31
CA ALA A 109 -23.82 11.63 10.73
C ALA A 109 -24.79 12.77 11.10
N GLN A 110 -24.23 13.97 11.25
CA GLN A 110 -25.01 15.21 11.25
C GLN A 110 -24.07 16.32 10.81
N TYR A 111 -24.54 17.16 9.90
CA TYR A 111 -23.73 18.20 9.31
C TYR A 111 -24.55 19.46 9.10
N GLN A 112 -23.90 20.61 9.12
CA GLN A 112 -24.51 21.85 8.67
C GLN A 112 -24.43 21.92 7.14
N THR A 113 -25.40 22.58 6.51
CA THR A 113 -25.45 22.79 5.06
C THR A 113 -25.17 24.25 4.67
N SER A 114 -25.26 25.19 5.62
CA SER A 114 -25.09 26.64 5.41
C SER A 114 -24.38 27.27 6.61
N PRO A 115 -23.49 28.29 6.43
CA PRO A 115 -23.09 28.89 5.15
C PRO A 115 -22.11 28.03 4.32
N LYS A 116 -21.51 26.99 4.93
CA LYS A 116 -20.66 26.01 4.26
C LYS A 116 -20.91 24.62 4.85
N PRO A 117 -20.90 23.55 4.03
CA PRO A 117 -20.97 22.18 4.53
C PRO A 117 -19.88 21.90 5.56
N ALA A 118 -20.26 21.32 6.70
CA ALA A 118 -19.31 20.86 7.71
C ALA A 118 -19.94 19.81 8.63
N LEU A 119 -19.17 18.79 8.98
CA LEU A 119 -19.55 17.80 9.98
C LEU A 119 -19.68 18.47 11.36
N LEU A 120 -20.81 18.23 12.05
CA LEU A 120 -21.04 18.76 13.39
C LEU A 120 -20.33 17.91 14.45
N PRO A 121 -19.92 18.50 15.60
CA PRO A 121 -19.33 17.74 16.69
C PRO A 121 -20.33 16.73 17.29
N ASN A 122 -19.82 15.87 18.17
CA ASN A 122 -20.57 14.83 18.87
C ASN A 122 -21.26 13.83 17.93
N ARG A 123 -20.58 13.45 16.83
CA ARG A 123 -20.97 12.29 16.03
C ARG A 123 -20.75 11.02 16.84
N TYR A 124 -21.41 9.94 16.47
CA TYR A 124 -21.27 8.71 17.23
C TYR A 124 -21.42 7.48 16.37
N ILE A 125 -20.89 6.38 16.89
CA ILE A 125 -20.92 5.05 16.27
C ILE A 125 -21.63 4.10 17.21
N HIS A 126 -22.48 3.25 16.66
CA HIS A 126 -22.99 2.06 17.32
C HIS A 126 -22.26 0.84 16.79
N LEU A 127 -21.90 -0.06 17.69
CA LEU A 127 -21.40 -1.39 17.42
C LEU A 127 -22.39 -2.40 18.00
N TYR A 128 -22.76 -3.38 17.20
CA TYR A 128 -23.81 -4.35 17.51
C TYR A 128 -23.26 -5.75 17.76
N GLY A 129 -24.07 -6.60 18.37
CA GLY A 129 -23.72 -7.99 18.69
C GLY A 129 -22.67 -8.13 19.80
N GLY A 130 -22.59 -7.21 20.75
CA GLY A 130 -21.59 -7.22 21.83
C GLY A 130 -21.62 -8.47 22.73
N ASN A 131 -22.72 -9.24 22.73
CA ASN A 131 -22.77 -10.54 23.41
C ASN A 131 -22.14 -11.68 22.60
N GLU A 132 -22.08 -11.53 21.28
CA GLU A 132 -21.48 -12.51 20.36
C GLU A 132 -20.00 -12.16 20.10
N TRP A 133 -19.75 -10.89 19.81
CA TRP A 133 -18.43 -10.31 19.56
C TRP A 133 -17.90 -9.75 20.86
N THR A 134 -17.22 -10.59 21.64
CA THR A 134 -16.82 -10.25 23.01
C THR A 134 -15.36 -9.80 23.12
N THR A 135 -14.64 -9.72 22.00
CA THR A 135 -13.23 -9.29 21.96
C THR A 135 -13.03 -8.10 21.05
N VAL A 136 -12.01 -7.30 21.33
CA VAL A 136 -11.63 -6.13 20.51
C VAL A 136 -11.22 -6.53 19.10
N GLU A 137 -10.48 -7.64 18.93
CA GLU A 137 -10.10 -8.14 17.60
C GLU A 137 -11.31 -8.44 16.73
N GLN A 138 -12.37 -9.04 17.32
CA GLN A 138 -13.61 -9.35 16.58
C GLN A 138 -14.39 -8.11 16.14
N MET A 139 -14.31 -7.00 16.89
CA MET A 139 -14.98 -5.75 16.52
C MET A 139 -14.12 -4.81 15.67
N ALA A 140 -12.82 -5.08 15.52
CA ALA A 140 -11.87 -4.14 14.93
C ALA A 140 -12.25 -3.72 13.50
N THR A 141 -12.66 -4.65 12.65
CA THR A 141 -13.07 -4.33 11.27
C THR A 141 -14.32 -3.48 11.23
N THR A 142 -15.37 -3.83 12.00
CA THR A 142 -16.59 -3.02 12.07
C THR A 142 -16.33 -1.64 12.64
N LEU A 143 -15.54 -1.53 13.72
CA LEU A 143 -15.14 -0.25 14.28
C LEU A 143 -14.42 0.61 13.23
N ALA A 144 -13.46 0.05 12.50
CA ALA A 144 -12.73 0.76 11.46
C ALA A 144 -13.65 1.19 10.31
N HIS A 145 -14.63 0.36 9.92
CA HIS A 145 -15.61 0.66 8.88
C HIS A 145 -16.50 1.85 9.25
N GLU A 146 -17.13 1.78 10.43
CA GLU A 146 -18.01 2.85 10.90
C GLU A 146 -17.24 4.15 11.17
N TYR A 147 -16.00 4.04 11.64
CA TYR A 147 -15.09 5.18 11.75
C TYR A 147 -14.66 5.70 10.36
N GLY A 148 -14.56 4.84 9.35
CA GLY A 148 -14.31 5.21 7.98
C GLY A 148 -15.40 6.11 7.39
N HIS A 149 -16.66 5.88 7.73
CA HIS A 149 -17.73 6.84 7.42
C HIS A 149 -17.46 8.19 8.11
N HIS A 150 -17.17 8.20 9.41
CA HIS A 150 -16.87 9.43 10.14
C HIS A 150 -15.72 10.23 9.49
N PHE A 151 -14.65 9.52 9.15
CA PHE A 151 -13.48 10.07 8.50
C PHE A 151 -13.81 10.70 7.17
N THR A 152 -14.42 9.94 6.28
CA THR A 152 -14.67 10.37 4.90
C THR A 152 -15.72 11.47 4.81
N PHE A 153 -16.74 11.45 5.68
CA PHE A 153 -17.69 12.55 5.81
C PHE A 153 -16.98 13.87 6.13
N TYR A 154 -16.03 13.87 7.07
CA TYR A 154 -15.26 15.07 7.38
C TYR A 154 -14.49 15.60 6.17
N TYR A 155 -13.81 14.75 5.39
CA TYR A 155 -13.07 15.24 4.23
C TYR A 155 -14.00 15.80 3.15
N LEU A 156 -15.06 15.07 2.79
CA LEU A 156 -15.96 15.54 1.73
C LEU A 156 -16.76 16.80 2.12
N LEU A 157 -17.20 16.89 3.38
CA LEU A 157 -17.93 18.07 3.86
C LEU A 157 -16.98 19.23 4.19
N ASN A 158 -16.00 19.02 5.07
CA ASN A 158 -15.18 20.11 5.60
C ASN A 158 -14.03 20.53 4.67
N LYS A 159 -13.48 19.61 3.87
CA LYS A 159 -12.34 19.91 2.97
C LYS A 159 -12.78 20.19 1.55
N GLU A 160 -13.72 19.41 1.03
CA GLU A 160 -14.22 19.58 -0.34
C GLU A 160 -15.50 20.41 -0.45
N GLN A 161 -16.22 20.65 0.67
CA GLN A 161 -17.47 21.42 0.69
C GLN A 161 -18.57 20.85 -0.21
N HIS A 162 -18.60 19.52 -0.36
CA HIS A 162 -19.65 18.81 -1.07
C HIS A 162 -20.66 18.18 -0.11
N LEU A 163 -21.95 18.40 -0.38
CA LEU A 163 -23.04 17.68 0.28
C LEU A 163 -23.15 16.24 -0.26
N PRO A 164 -23.76 15.29 0.48
CA PRO A 164 -23.80 13.89 0.08
C PRO A 164 -24.29 13.61 -1.35
N ASN A 165 -25.32 14.33 -1.82
CA ASN A 165 -25.84 14.21 -3.18
C ASN A 165 -24.87 14.70 -4.27
N GLU A 166 -23.79 15.38 -3.90
CA GLU A 166 -22.77 15.93 -4.80
C GLU A 166 -21.48 15.11 -4.77
N TRP A 167 -21.38 14.07 -3.93
CA TRP A 167 -20.10 13.39 -3.69
C TRP A 167 -19.51 12.71 -4.92
N LEU A 168 -20.32 12.29 -5.89
CA LEU A 168 -19.80 11.78 -7.17
C LEU A 168 -19.03 12.83 -7.99
N MET A 169 -19.15 14.12 -7.67
CA MET A 169 -18.40 15.22 -8.27
C MET A 169 -17.10 15.57 -7.51
N SER A 170 -16.85 14.89 -6.38
CA SER A 170 -15.67 15.14 -5.54
C SER A 170 -14.36 14.75 -6.23
N ARG A 171 -13.25 15.33 -5.74
CA ARG A 171 -11.90 14.91 -6.13
C ARG A 171 -11.63 13.46 -5.74
N TYR A 172 -12.19 13.00 -4.63
CA TYR A 172 -12.14 11.58 -4.27
C TYR A 172 -12.81 10.70 -5.34
N ALA A 173 -14.04 11.01 -5.77
CA ALA A 173 -14.76 10.21 -6.76
C ALA A 173 -14.01 10.15 -8.11
N ALA A 174 -13.40 11.26 -8.51
CA ALA A 174 -12.53 11.32 -9.68
C ALA A 174 -11.28 10.45 -9.49
N ALA A 175 -10.60 10.54 -8.34
CA ALA A 175 -9.41 9.75 -8.03
C ALA A 175 -9.69 8.25 -7.88
N ARG A 176 -10.93 7.90 -7.48
CA ARG A 176 -11.46 6.54 -7.38
C ARG A 176 -11.99 6.00 -8.73
N GLU A 177 -11.99 6.84 -9.76
CA GLU A 177 -12.51 6.58 -11.10
C GLU A 177 -13.99 6.15 -11.14
N LEU A 178 -14.81 6.63 -10.20
CA LEU A 178 -16.22 6.21 -10.09
C LEU A 178 -17.05 6.57 -11.32
N PHE A 179 -16.63 7.56 -12.12
CA PHE A 179 -17.25 7.91 -13.40
C PHE A 179 -17.24 6.75 -14.42
N ARG A 180 -16.38 5.73 -14.25
CA ARG A 180 -16.37 4.52 -15.08
C ARG A 180 -17.44 3.50 -14.69
N TYR A 181 -18.10 3.70 -13.55
CA TYR A 181 -19.00 2.74 -12.92
C TYR A 181 -20.40 3.35 -12.76
N PRO A 182 -21.28 3.22 -13.76
CA PRO A 182 -22.58 3.91 -13.78
C PRO A 182 -23.53 3.47 -12.66
N ASN A 183 -23.27 2.33 -12.01
CA ASN A 183 -24.04 1.87 -10.85
C ASN A 183 -23.67 2.63 -9.57
N ALA A 184 -22.50 3.28 -9.51
CA ALA A 184 -22.08 4.04 -8.34
C ALA A 184 -23.05 5.20 -8.06
N HIS A 185 -23.48 5.32 -6.81
CA HIS A 185 -24.49 6.30 -6.42
C HIS A 185 -24.21 6.85 -5.02
N ALA A 186 -24.63 8.09 -4.75
CA ALA A 186 -24.41 8.77 -3.47
C ALA A 186 -25.72 9.07 -2.70
N ASP A 187 -26.86 8.75 -3.31
CA ASP A 187 -28.21 9.06 -2.81
C ASP A 187 -28.93 7.87 -2.15
N GLY A 188 -28.29 6.69 -2.11
CA GLY A 188 -28.90 5.46 -1.59
C GLY A 188 -29.92 4.78 -2.52
N SER A 189 -30.05 5.21 -3.78
CA SER A 189 -31.02 4.66 -4.73
C SER A 189 -30.68 3.29 -5.31
N GLY A 190 -29.40 2.90 -5.31
CA GLY A 190 -28.89 1.67 -5.90
C GLY A 190 -28.53 0.58 -4.89
N ALA A 191 -27.83 -0.44 -5.40
CA ALA A 191 -27.35 -1.56 -4.61
C ALA A 191 -26.20 -1.12 -3.67
N TYR A 192 -26.21 -1.67 -2.46
CA TYR A 192 -25.41 -1.19 -1.34
C TYR A 192 -23.90 -1.21 -1.60
N GLU A 193 -23.39 -2.19 -2.33
CA GLU A 193 -21.97 -2.29 -2.73
C GLU A 193 -21.53 -1.17 -3.70
N TRP A 194 -22.48 -0.48 -4.32
CA TRP A 194 -22.23 0.68 -5.17
C TRP A 194 -22.50 2.01 -4.46
N TYR A 195 -22.91 1.97 -3.19
CA TYR A 195 -23.21 3.15 -2.41
C TYR A 195 -21.91 3.84 -1.98
N MET A 196 -21.77 5.11 -2.36
CA MET A 196 -20.53 5.85 -2.20
C MET A 196 -20.00 5.92 -0.75
N PRO A 197 -20.81 6.14 0.29
CA PRO A 197 -20.35 6.08 1.69
C PRO A 197 -19.74 4.74 2.08
N GLU A 198 -20.19 3.63 1.49
CA GLU A 198 -19.64 2.30 1.76
C GLU A 198 -18.32 2.08 1.03
N ILE A 199 -18.24 2.47 -0.25
CA ILE A 199 -16.98 2.44 -1.00
C ILE A 199 -15.90 3.22 -0.24
N LEU A 200 -16.27 4.39 0.29
CA LEU A 200 -15.41 5.25 1.11
C LEU A 200 -14.96 4.58 2.42
N ALA A 201 -15.87 3.94 3.16
CA ALA A 201 -15.54 3.25 4.40
C ALA A 201 -14.66 2.01 4.16
N GLU A 202 -14.96 1.22 3.13
CA GLU A 202 -14.15 0.07 2.71
C GLU A 202 -12.74 0.50 2.27
N ASP A 203 -12.64 1.61 1.52
CA ASP A 203 -11.36 2.21 1.17
C ASP A 203 -10.61 2.66 2.43
N TYR A 204 -11.31 3.26 3.41
CA TYR A 204 -10.72 3.67 4.68
C TYR A 204 -10.15 2.48 5.45
N VAL A 205 -10.91 1.39 5.62
CA VAL A 205 -10.41 0.19 6.34
C VAL A 205 -9.15 -0.33 5.65
N GLN A 206 -9.16 -0.45 4.33
CA GLN A 206 -8.01 -0.94 3.57
C GLN A 206 -6.80 -0.02 3.71
N LEU A 207 -6.96 1.29 3.54
CA LEU A 207 -5.84 2.23 3.52
C LEU A 207 -5.35 2.61 4.92
N PHE A 208 -6.25 2.60 5.90
CA PHE A 208 -6.05 3.27 7.17
C PHE A 208 -6.45 2.48 8.40
N GLY A 209 -7.10 1.34 8.21
CA GLY A 209 -7.46 0.44 9.28
C GLY A 209 -6.25 -0.12 10.04
N SER A 210 -6.49 -0.45 11.31
CA SER A 210 -5.54 -1.12 12.18
C SER A 210 -5.14 -2.51 11.65
N PRO A 211 -4.05 -3.12 12.15
CA PRO A 211 -3.69 -4.50 11.81
C PRO A 211 -4.81 -5.52 12.04
N ASN A 212 -5.63 -5.35 13.10
CA ASN A 212 -6.74 -6.27 13.36
C ASN A 212 -7.89 -6.04 12.37
N ALA A 213 -8.19 -4.78 12.04
CA ALA A 213 -9.23 -4.44 11.07
C ALA A 213 -8.93 -5.02 9.67
N LEU A 214 -7.65 -5.05 9.28
CA LEU A 214 -7.20 -5.57 7.98
C LEU A 214 -7.19 -7.09 7.87
N LYS A 215 -7.08 -7.81 8.99
CA LYS A 215 -6.71 -9.23 9.02
C LYS A 215 -7.66 -10.15 8.25
N GLY A 216 -8.91 -9.76 8.06
CA GLY A 216 -9.89 -10.53 7.31
C GLY A 216 -10.75 -9.66 6.39
N HIS A 217 -10.28 -8.47 6.02
CA HIS A 217 -11.06 -7.50 5.27
C HIS A 217 -10.65 -7.44 3.80
N MET A 218 -11.65 -7.38 2.93
CA MET A 218 -11.59 -7.02 1.53
C MET A 218 -12.84 -6.21 1.21
N GLN A 219 -12.71 -5.27 0.27
CA GLN A 219 -13.87 -4.52 -0.21
C GLN A 219 -15.00 -5.44 -0.68
N MET A 220 -16.23 -5.14 -0.26
CA MET A 220 -17.41 -5.88 -0.71
C MET A 220 -17.62 -5.78 -2.23
N ASN A 221 -17.37 -4.60 -2.80
CA ASN A 221 -17.48 -4.40 -4.24
C ASN A 221 -16.26 -4.99 -4.95
N VAL A 222 -16.35 -6.25 -5.32
CA VAL A 222 -15.30 -6.99 -6.01
C VAL A 222 -15.05 -6.51 -7.45
N HIS A 223 -15.90 -5.66 -8.02
CA HIS A 223 -15.75 -5.15 -9.39
C HIS A 223 -14.91 -3.87 -9.46
N LEU A 224 -14.89 -3.08 -8.39
CA LEU A 224 -14.01 -1.92 -8.31
C LEU A 224 -12.54 -2.37 -8.16
N PRO A 225 -11.57 -1.68 -8.77
CA PRO A 225 -10.18 -1.84 -8.41
C PRO A 225 -10.01 -1.42 -6.95
N THR A 226 -8.95 -1.88 -6.32
CA THR A 226 -8.68 -1.53 -4.93
C THR A 226 -8.06 -0.15 -4.82
N PRO A 227 -8.08 0.44 -3.61
CA PRO A 227 -7.29 1.64 -3.36
C PRO A 227 -5.81 1.54 -3.72
N PHE A 228 -5.24 0.34 -3.62
CA PHE A 228 -3.82 0.09 -3.89
C PHE A 228 -3.51 0.05 -5.39
N GLU A 229 -4.51 -0.27 -6.22
CA GLU A 229 -4.42 -0.32 -7.68
C GLU A 229 -4.58 1.06 -8.34
N LEU A 230 -5.00 2.08 -7.58
CA LEU A 230 -5.27 3.42 -8.08
C LEU A 230 -4.26 4.46 -7.56
N PRO A 231 -3.21 4.79 -8.32
CA PRO A 231 -2.21 5.80 -7.90
C PRO A 231 -2.81 7.17 -7.64
N ALA A 232 -3.85 7.55 -8.39
CA ALA A 232 -4.56 8.81 -8.20
C ALA A 232 -5.22 8.90 -6.82
N LEU A 233 -5.78 7.80 -6.32
CA LEU A 233 -6.40 7.75 -5.00
C LEU A 233 -5.37 7.88 -3.88
N GLN A 234 -4.23 7.20 -4.01
CA GLN A 234 -3.12 7.37 -3.06
C GLN A 234 -2.59 8.81 -3.05
N THR A 235 -2.53 9.44 -4.22
CA THR A 235 -2.11 10.85 -4.37
C THR A 235 -3.12 11.80 -3.75
N TYR A 236 -4.42 11.57 -3.98
CA TYR A 236 -5.51 12.32 -3.37
C TYR A 236 -5.32 12.35 -1.86
N TRP A 237 -5.24 11.19 -1.23
CA TRP A 237 -5.13 11.14 0.22
C TRP A 237 -3.76 11.61 0.75
N LYS A 238 -2.66 11.46 -0.02
CA LYS A 238 -1.39 12.12 0.30
C LYS A 238 -1.57 13.63 0.43
N ASN A 239 -2.28 14.25 -0.51
CA ASN A 239 -2.49 15.69 -0.53
C ASN A 239 -3.41 16.15 0.60
N GLU A 240 -4.47 15.39 0.89
CA GLU A 240 -5.40 15.72 1.97
C GLU A 240 -4.78 15.59 3.37
N LEU A 241 -3.85 14.64 3.54
CA LEU A 241 -3.28 14.31 4.84
C LEU A 241 -1.86 14.86 5.09
N GLY A 242 -1.14 15.24 4.04
CA GLY A 242 0.17 15.89 4.12
C GLY A 242 1.36 14.97 4.48
N ALA A 243 2.38 15.56 5.12
CA ALA A 243 3.71 14.99 5.33
C ALA A 243 3.85 13.65 6.10
N PRO A 244 2.91 13.16 6.94
CA PRO A 244 3.07 11.80 7.47
C PRO A 244 2.95 10.72 6.41
N TYR A 245 2.48 11.05 5.20
CA TYR A 245 2.10 10.05 4.22
C TYR A 245 2.96 10.05 2.95
N GLU A 246 3.53 8.88 2.66
CA GLU A 246 4.23 8.63 1.41
C GLU A 246 3.60 7.43 0.69
N PRO A 247 2.91 7.64 -0.45
CA PRO A 247 2.47 6.56 -1.32
C PRO A 247 3.62 5.63 -1.67
N GLN A 248 3.33 4.35 -1.72
CA GLN A 248 4.29 3.31 -2.05
C GLN A 248 3.69 2.40 -3.11
N PRO A 249 4.51 1.79 -3.97
CA PRO A 249 4.00 0.81 -4.91
C PRO A 249 3.30 -0.36 -4.18
N PRO A 250 2.28 -0.95 -4.82
CA PRO A 250 1.57 -2.09 -4.24
C PRO A 250 2.52 -3.26 -3.95
N LEU A 251 2.12 -4.12 -3.02
CA LEU A 251 2.86 -5.35 -2.72
C LEU A 251 2.80 -6.30 -3.92
N SER A 252 3.84 -7.10 -4.11
CA SER A 252 3.80 -8.18 -5.10
C SER A 252 3.00 -9.35 -4.54
N LEU A 253 2.05 -9.85 -5.34
CA LEU A 253 1.37 -11.13 -5.13
C LEU A 253 1.27 -11.81 -6.50
N LEU A 254 1.96 -12.94 -6.65
CA LEU A 254 2.00 -13.71 -7.90
C LEU A 254 1.60 -15.16 -7.61
N LEU A 255 0.85 -15.77 -8.52
CA LEU A 255 0.73 -17.22 -8.59
C LEU A 255 1.97 -17.76 -9.32
N THR A 256 2.80 -18.55 -8.65
CA THR A 256 4.03 -19.10 -9.28
C THR A 256 3.89 -20.54 -9.74
N SER A 257 2.95 -21.28 -9.14
CA SER A 257 2.57 -22.61 -9.62
C SER A 257 1.26 -23.02 -8.98
N TYR A 258 0.63 -24.05 -9.54
CA TYR A 258 -0.48 -24.73 -8.90
C TYR A 258 -0.46 -26.23 -9.22
N LYS A 259 -1.20 -27.00 -8.42
CA LYS A 259 -1.55 -28.39 -8.71
C LYS A 259 -3.04 -28.57 -8.50
N VAL A 260 -3.65 -29.47 -9.25
CA VAL A 260 -5.06 -29.81 -9.09
C VAL A 260 -5.23 -31.31 -8.86
N LYS A 261 -6.07 -31.68 -7.89
CA LYS A 261 -6.49 -33.07 -7.65
C LYS A 261 -7.95 -33.07 -7.22
N ASN A 262 -8.80 -33.79 -7.96
CA ASN A 262 -10.24 -33.90 -7.67
C ASN A 262 -10.92 -32.52 -7.50
N ASN A 263 -10.64 -31.57 -8.41
CA ASN A 263 -11.14 -30.18 -8.37
C ASN A 263 -10.72 -29.36 -7.13
N ILE A 264 -9.74 -29.85 -6.36
CA ILE A 264 -9.12 -29.11 -5.26
C ILE A 264 -7.75 -28.63 -5.71
N TYR A 265 -7.53 -27.33 -5.53
CA TYR A 265 -6.31 -26.66 -5.95
C TYR A 265 -5.33 -26.52 -4.78
N THR A 266 -4.07 -26.83 -5.06
CA THR A 266 -2.93 -26.42 -4.26
C THR A 266 -2.29 -25.23 -4.97
N LEU A 267 -2.33 -24.05 -4.37
CA LEU A 267 -1.80 -22.81 -4.97
C LEU A 267 -0.50 -22.41 -4.30
N ARG A 268 0.49 -21.98 -5.09
CA ARG A 268 1.75 -21.42 -4.59
C ARG A 268 1.82 -19.94 -4.90
N PHE A 269 1.93 -19.12 -3.86
CA PHE A 269 2.01 -17.67 -3.98
C PHE A 269 3.41 -17.16 -3.66
N TYR A 270 3.92 -16.29 -4.51
CA TYR A 270 5.09 -15.47 -4.25
C TYR A 270 4.65 -14.10 -3.75
N THR A 271 5.27 -13.64 -2.67
CA THR A 271 4.97 -12.35 -2.06
C THR A 271 6.24 -11.68 -1.53
N TYR A 272 6.23 -10.35 -1.52
CA TYR A 272 7.27 -9.54 -0.89
C TYR A 272 6.64 -8.50 0.03
N ALA A 273 7.01 -8.54 1.31
CA ALA A 273 6.49 -7.64 2.34
C ALA A 273 7.65 -7.05 3.17
N HIS A 274 7.53 -5.79 3.57
CA HIS A 274 8.55 -5.09 4.37
C HIS A 274 8.40 -5.33 5.88
N THR A 275 7.21 -5.77 6.28
CA THR A 275 6.87 -6.22 7.64
C THR A 275 5.96 -7.44 7.51
N SER A 276 5.42 -7.93 8.63
CA SER A 276 4.35 -8.94 8.54
C SER A 276 3.15 -8.40 7.76
N ALA A 277 2.58 -9.25 6.91
CA ALA A 277 1.40 -8.98 6.09
C ALA A 277 0.37 -10.11 6.24
N TYR A 278 -0.82 -9.91 5.72
CA TYR A 278 -1.91 -10.87 5.71
C TYR A 278 -2.31 -11.21 4.28
N ILE A 279 -2.59 -12.48 4.01
CA ILE A 279 -3.23 -12.88 2.77
C ILE A 279 -4.71 -13.17 3.04
N ASN A 280 -5.57 -12.47 2.29
CA ASN A 280 -7.02 -12.61 2.34
C ASN A 280 -7.51 -13.18 1.01
N GLY A 281 -8.65 -13.87 1.05
CA GLY A 281 -9.33 -14.25 -0.18
C GLY A 281 -10.85 -14.22 -0.08
N GLN A 282 -11.49 -14.16 -1.24
CA GLN A 282 -12.94 -14.02 -1.41
C GLN A 282 -13.36 -14.68 -2.72
N ASP A 283 -14.65 -15.00 -2.89
CA ASP A 283 -15.16 -15.39 -4.20
C ASP A 283 -15.17 -14.21 -5.19
N GLY A 284 -15.12 -14.54 -6.48
CA GLY A 284 -15.10 -13.57 -7.57
C GLY A 284 -16.38 -12.75 -7.73
N ASP A 285 -17.47 -13.17 -7.10
CA ASP A 285 -18.80 -12.56 -7.19
C ASP A 285 -19.19 -11.79 -5.92
N GLY A 286 -18.32 -11.77 -4.90
CA GLY A 286 -18.57 -11.10 -3.62
C GLY A 286 -19.73 -11.69 -2.82
N ARG A 287 -20.17 -12.92 -3.12
CA ARG A 287 -21.29 -13.60 -2.43
C ARG A 287 -20.95 -13.91 -0.98
N TYR A 288 -19.68 -14.17 -0.70
CA TYR A 288 -19.18 -14.50 0.62
C TYR A 288 -18.22 -13.43 1.12
N ALA A 289 -18.19 -13.25 2.45
CA ALA A 289 -17.22 -12.40 3.09
C ALA A 289 -15.78 -12.92 2.87
N SER A 290 -14.82 -12.00 2.84
CA SER A 290 -13.42 -12.38 2.76
C SER A 290 -12.96 -13.16 3.99
N VAL A 291 -12.01 -14.06 3.78
CA VAL A 291 -11.42 -14.88 4.84
C VAL A 291 -9.92 -14.68 4.90
N HIS A 292 -9.40 -14.62 6.13
CA HIS A 292 -7.97 -14.65 6.40
C HIS A 292 -7.42 -16.04 6.05
N ILE A 293 -6.49 -16.09 5.11
CA ILE A 293 -5.86 -17.34 4.65
C ILE A 293 -4.60 -17.63 5.45
N GLY A 294 -3.85 -16.60 5.83
CA GLY A 294 -2.62 -16.74 6.60
C GLY A 294 -1.81 -15.46 6.71
N SER A 295 -0.77 -15.52 7.54
CA SER A 295 0.17 -14.41 7.72
C SER A 295 1.46 -14.65 6.95
N ILE A 296 2.03 -13.59 6.40
CA ILE A 296 3.26 -13.58 5.63
C ILE A 296 4.31 -12.83 6.45
N PRO A 297 5.48 -13.41 6.75
CA PRO A 297 6.54 -12.70 7.49
C PRO A 297 7.23 -11.67 6.59
N LYS A 298 8.04 -10.79 7.19
CA LYS A 298 8.88 -9.84 6.46
C LYS A 298 9.81 -10.56 5.47
N GLY A 299 9.97 -10.00 4.28
CA GLY A 299 10.89 -10.45 3.25
C GLY A 299 10.18 -11.10 2.07
N ILE A 300 10.96 -11.86 1.30
CA ILE A 300 10.48 -12.66 0.18
C ILE A 300 9.94 -13.98 0.72
N ASN A 301 8.71 -14.32 0.33
CA ASN A 301 8.07 -15.56 0.74
C ASN A 301 7.43 -16.26 -0.45
N GLU A 302 7.62 -17.57 -0.50
CA GLU A 302 6.88 -18.43 -1.40
C GLU A 302 6.10 -19.47 -0.60
N THR A 303 4.78 -19.26 -0.49
CA THR A 303 3.91 -20.03 0.40
C THR A 303 2.97 -20.91 -0.41
N THR A 304 2.87 -22.18 -0.03
CA THR A 304 1.95 -23.14 -0.66
C THR A 304 0.73 -23.37 0.22
N TYR A 305 -0.46 -23.21 -0.36
CA TYR A 305 -1.74 -23.44 0.29
C TYR A 305 -2.43 -24.64 -0.36
N ASP A 306 -2.51 -25.75 0.37
CA ASP A 306 -3.20 -26.96 -0.09
C ASP A 306 -4.66 -26.96 0.38
N GLY A 307 -5.58 -26.69 -0.56
CA GLY A 307 -7.02 -26.68 -0.32
C GLY A 307 -7.58 -27.96 0.31
N ALA A 308 -6.89 -29.10 0.18
CA ALA A 308 -7.33 -30.35 0.80
C ALA A 308 -7.08 -30.39 2.33
N THR A 309 -6.09 -29.63 2.80
CA THR A 309 -5.65 -29.63 4.21
C THR A 309 -6.12 -28.40 4.99
N LEU A 310 -6.53 -27.34 4.27
CA LEU A 310 -7.02 -26.11 4.88
C LEU A 310 -8.32 -26.30 5.65
N HIS A 311 -8.48 -25.52 6.71
CA HIS A 311 -9.70 -25.47 7.50
C HIS A 311 -10.92 -25.11 6.62
N SER A 312 -12.10 -25.64 6.94
CA SER A 312 -13.33 -25.49 6.15
C SER A 312 -13.75 -24.03 5.88
N ARG A 313 -13.36 -23.10 6.76
CA ARG A 313 -13.57 -21.66 6.58
C ARG A 313 -12.82 -21.06 5.39
N VAL A 314 -11.78 -21.72 4.90
CA VAL A 314 -10.91 -21.21 3.83
C VAL A 314 -10.86 -22.17 2.64
N SER A 315 -10.91 -23.48 2.87
CA SER A 315 -10.70 -24.49 1.82
C SER A 315 -11.72 -24.45 0.68
N TRP A 316 -12.89 -23.85 0.88
CA TRP A 316 -13.89 -23.66 -0.17
C TRP A 316 -13.39 -22.74 -1.30
N LEU A 317 -12.52 -21.77 -1.00
CA LEU A 317 -11.92 -20.89 -2.02
C LEU A 317 -11.05 -21.65 -3.01
N PHE A 318 -10.55 -22.82 -2.63
CA PHE A 318 -9.60 -23.64 -3.39
C PHE A 318 -10.30 -24.76 -4.18
N ARG A 319 -11.62 -24.66 -4.38
CA ARG A 319 -12.44 -25.67 -5.05
C ARG A 319 -13.22 -25.04 -6.19
N SER A 320 -12.90 -25.42 -7.42
CA SER A 320 -13.60 -24.88 -8.60
C SER A 320 -15.07 -25.27 -8.67
N THR A 321 -15.50 -26.27 -7.90
CA THR A 321 -16.92 -26.65 -7.78
C THR A 321 -17.73 -25.71 -6.90
N PHE A 322 -17.08 -24.84 -6.13
CA PHE A 322 -17.75 -23.92 -5.20
C PHE A 322 -17.67 -22.47 -5.69
N VAL A 323 -16.55 -22.11 -6.34
CA VAL A 323 -16.35 -20.81 -6.98
C VAL A 323 -15.66 -20.98 -8.32
N ASP A 324 -16.13 -20.25 -9.34
CA ASP A 324 -15.48 -20.23 -10.65
C ASP A 324 -14.21 -19.37 -10.64
N THR A 325 -14.25 -18.28 -9.87
CA THR A 325 -13.13 -17.35 -9.66
C THR A 325 -12.94 -17.12 -8.17
N ALA A 326 -11.69 -17.16 -7.72
CA ALA A 326 -11.28 -16.72 -6.39
C ALA A 326 -10.40 -15.47 -6.49
N LEU A 327 -10.57 -14.55 -5.54
CA LEU A 327 -9.81 -13.32 -5.42
C LEU A 327 -8.85 -13.46 -4.25
N PHE A 328 -7.60 -13.05 -4.43
CA PHE A 328 -6.59 -13.04 -3.38
C PHE A 328 -5.92 -11.68 -3.30
N ARG A 329 -5.59 -11.25 -2.08
CA ARG A 329 -4.86 -10.02 -1.84
C ARG A 329 -3.92 -10.17 -0.65
N VAL A 330 -2.75 -9.56 -0.75
CA VAL A 330 -1.89 -9.32 0.41
C VAL A 330 -2.12 -7.91 0.92
N VAL A 331 -2.30 -7.73 2.22
CA VAL A 331 -2.38 -6.41 2.86
C VAL A 331 -1.40 -6.34 4.02
N GLN A 332 -0.65 -5.26 4.11
CA GLN A 332 0.41 -5.04 5.09
C GLN A 332 0.16 -3.71 5.82
N PRO A 333 -0.03 -3.75 7.15
CA PRO A 333 -0.08 -2.55 7.96
C PRO A 333 1.23 -1.74 7.84
N THR A 334 1.14 -0.42 7.92
CA THR A 334 2.34 0.41 8.06
C THR A 334 2.27 1.33 9.27
N ALA A 335 3.41 1.49 9.94
CA ALA A 335 3.50 2.26 11.17
C ALA A 335 3.34 3.78 10.96
N LYS A 336 3.52 4.28 9.73
CA LYS A 336 3.61 5.72 9.46
C LYS A 336 2.68 6.23 8.36
N GLY A 337 2.03 5.38 7.58
CA GLY A 337 1.28 5.88 6.42
C GLY A 337 0.27 4.87 5.88
N PHE A 338 -0.23 5.08 4.68
CA PHE A 338 -1.12 4.15 3.99
C PHE A 338 -0.68 2.70 4.19
N ASN A 339 -1.62 1.84 4.52
CA ASN A 339 -1.42 0.42 4.40
C ASN A 339 -0.99 0.09 2.97
N ARG A 340 -0.23 -0.98 2.81
CA ARG A 340 0.17 -1.46 1.50
C ARG A 340 -0.69 -2.66 1.17
N GLY A 341 -1.22 -2.71 -0.04
CA GLY A 341 -1.86 -3.90 -0.55
C GLY A 341 -1.28 -4.30 -1.89
N SER A 342 -1.44 -5.57 -2.25
CA SER A 342 -1.20 -6.01 -3.61
C SER A 342 -2.34 -5.59 -4.52
N ALA A 343 -2.09 -5.60 -5.83
CA ALA A 343 -3.19 -5.74 -6.78
C ALA A 343 -4.00 -7.00 -6.47
N THR A 344 -5.28 -7.01 -6.85
CA THR A 344 -6.13 -8.18 -6.65
C THR A 344 -5.72 -9.28 -7.61
N LEU A 345 -5.21 -10.40 -7.08
CA LEU A 345 -4.94 -11.59 -7.88
C LEU A 345 -6.26 -12.33 -8.10
N ARG A 346 -6.80 -12.24 -9.32
CA ARG A 346 -8.00 -12.94 -9.73
C ARG A 346 -7.61 -14.29 -10.33
N ILE A 347 -8.12 -15.38 -9.75
CA ILE A 347 -7.87 -16.75 -10.19
C ILE A 347 -9.17 -17.35 -10.72
N PRO A 348 -9.47 -17.18 -12.02
CA PRO A 348 -10.41 -18.03 -12.74
C PRO A 348 -9.85 -19.45 -12.84
N TYR A 349 -10.48 -20.42 -12.18
CA TYR A 349 -9.97 -21.79 -12.18
C TYR A 349 -9.98 -22.44 -13.57
N GLY A 350 -10.87 -21.99 -14.47
CA GLY A 350 -10.92 -22.47 -15.86
C GLY A 350 -9.77 -21.99 -16.76
N SER A 351 -9.00 -20.96 -16.38
CA SER A 351 -7.91 -20.38 -17.18
C SER A 351 -6.67 -20.04 -16.34
N ILE A 352 -6.49 -20.75 -15.23
CA ILE A 352 -5.44 -20.49 -14.22
C ILE A 352 -4.00 -20.59 -14.78
N ASP A 353 -3.76 -21.39 -15.82
CA ASP A 353 -2.44 -21.49 -16.48
C ASP A 353 -1.92 -20.13 -16.96
N SER A 354 -2.81 -19.27 -17.45
CA SER A 354 -2.43 -17.93 -17.95
C SER A 354 -1.91 -16.98 -16.88
N LEU A 355 -2.11 -17.30 -15.60
CA LEU A 355 -1.74 -16.48 -14.45
C LEU A 355 -0.40 -16.86 -13.83
N VAL A 356 0.17 -18.00 -14.22
CA VAL A 356 1.43 -18.48 -13.65
C VAL A 356 2.56 -17.55 -14.09
N ALA A 357 3.17 -16.87 -13.12
CA ALA A 357 4.21 -15.88 -13.35
C ALA A 357 5.53 -16.31 -12.71
N THR A 358 6.64 -15.96 -13.37
CA THR A 358 7.97 -16.11 -12.78
C THR A 358 8.24 -14.97 -11.81
N PRO A 359 8.72 -15.23 -10.58
CA PRO A 359 9.13 -14.18 -9.66
C PRO A 359 10.13 -13.19 -10.27
N PRO A 360 10.04 -11.90 -9.92
CA PRO A 360 11.02 -10.92 -10.37
C PRO A 360 12.40 -11.21 -9.76
N LEU A 361 13.46 -10.81 -10.47
CA LEU A 361 14.83 -10.92 -9.96
C LEU A 361 15.02 -10.13 -8.65
N PHE A 362 14.45 -8.92 -8.59
CA PHE A 362 14.41 -8.09 -7.39
C PHE A 362 12.98 -7.59 -7.18
N PRO A 363 12.30 -7.96 -6.08
CA PRO A 363 10.88 -7.65 -5.88
C PRO A 363 10.59 -6.19 -5.54
N ASP A 364 11.60 -5.45 -5.09
CA ASP A 364 11.49 -4.03 -4.78
C ASP A 364 11.85 -3.13 -5.98
N VAL A 365 12.10 -3.74 -7.15
CA VAL A 365 12.32 -3.03 -8.41
C VAL A 365 11.03 -3.01 -9.21
N VAL A 366 10.42 -1.82 -9.28
CA VAL A 366 9.17 -1.56 -9.99
C VAL A 366 9.45 -0.76 -11.26
N GLY A 367 8.71 -1.07 -12.33
CA GLY A 367 8.85 -0.43 -13.65
C GLY A 367 9.77 -1.23 -14.58
N GLU A 368 9.29 -1.46 -15.80
CA GLU A 368 9.94 -2.31 -16.80
C GLU A 368 11.38 -1.86 -17.11
N GLU A 369 11.59 -0.56 -17.34
CA GLU A 369 12.92 -0.03 -17.68
C GLU A 369 13.96 -0.32 -16.59
N LEU A 370 13.61 -0.10 -15.32
CA LEU A 370 14.51 -0.35 -14.21
C LEU A 370 14.72 -1.84 -13.95
N GLN A 371 13.69 -2.67 -14.16
CA GLN A 371 13.83 -4.12 -14.09
C GLN A 371 14.79 -4.65 -15.16
N MET A 372 14.69 -4.15 -16.40
CA MET A 372 15.61 -4.49 -17.48
C MET A 372 17.03 -4.03 -17.18
N ALA A 373 17.20 -2.79 -16.70
CA ALA A 373 18.51 -2.26 -16.32
C ALA A 373 19.15 -3.07 -15.19
N ALA A 374 18.41 -3.35 -14.11
CA ALA A 374 18.90 -4.17 -13.01
C ALA A 374 19.26 -5.60 -13.47
N ARG A 375 18.43 -6.22 -14.32
CA ARG A 375 18.71 -7.54 -14.90
C ARG A 375 20.01 -7.53 -15.71
N LEU A 376 20.18 -6.59 -16.64
CA LEU A 376 21.38 -6.45 -17.45
C LEU A 376 22.65 -6.35 -16.59
N LEU A 377 22.60 -5.48 -15.57
CA LEU A 377 23.73 -5.27 -14.67
C LEU A 377 24.00 -6.49 -13.78
N TYR A 378 22.97 -7.22 -13.37
CA TYR A 378 23.10 -8.44 -12.58
C TYR A 378 23.73 -9.57 -13.39
N GLU A 379 23.23 -9.81 -14.61
CA GLU A 379 23.74 -10.84 -15.52
C GLU A 379 25.19 -10.59 -15.94
N ARG A 380 25.61 -9.31 -16.00
CA ARG A 380 27.01 -8.92 -16.21
C ARG A 380 27.88 -8.96 -14.93
N GLY A 381 27.32 -9.31 -13.78
CA GLY A 381 28.05 -9.38 -12.50
C GLY A 381 28.42 -8.01 -11.91
N ILE A 382 27.81 -6.92 -12.39
CA ILE A 382 28.07 -5.56 -11.94
C ILE A 382 27.35 -5.30 -10.59
N ILE A 383 26.11 -5.78 -10.47
CA ILE A 383 25.31 -5.72 -9.24
C ILE A 383 24.93 -7.13 -8.76
N SER A 384 24.63 -7.27 -7.47
CA SER A 384 24.23 -8.54 -6.85
C SER A 384 22.97 -8.43 -5.97
N GLY A 385 22.48 -7.22 -5.69
CA GLY A 385 21.45 -6.99 -4.67
C GLY A 385 21.97 -7.19 -3.24
N PHE A 386 21.03 -7.38 -2.30
CA PHE A 386 21.26 -7.58 -0.88
C PHE A 386 20.88 -9.01 -0.44
N PRO A 387 21.34 -9.50 0.72
CA PRO A 387 21.04 -10.85 1.21
C PRO A 387 19.54 -11.13 1.41
N ASP A 388 18.72 -10.09 1.57
CA ASP A 388 17.26 -10.18 1.67
C ASP A 388 16.56 -10.31 0.30
N GLY A 389 17.33 -10.42 -0.79
CA GLY A 389 16.86 -10.53 -2.17
C GLY A 389 16.43 -9.21 -2.80
N THR A 390 16.61 -8.07 -2.13
CA THR A 390 16.24 -6.74 -2.63
C THR A 390 17.38 -6.08 -3.42
N TYR A 391 17.05 -5.08 -4.24
CA TYR A 391 18.04 -4.22 -4.91
C TYR A 391 18.21 -2.86 -4.23
N ARG A 392 17.15 -2.37 -3.59
CA ARG A 392 16.99 -1.07 -2.91
C ARG A 392 17.20 0.11 -3.85
N PRO A 393 16.40 0.26 -4.92
CA PRO A 393 16.63 1.26 -5.96
C PRO A 393 16.56 2.70 -5.46
N ASN A 394 15.87 2.95 -4.35
CA ASN A 394 15.70 4.29 -3.78
C ASN A 394 16.78 4.68 -2.76
N GLU A 395 17.66 3.75 -2.35
CA GLU A 395 18.78 4.11 -1.49
C GLU A 395 19.77 5.01 -2.24
N ARG A 396 20.24 6.04 -1.55
CA ARG A 396 21.25 6.98 -2.05
C ARG A 396 22.57 6.25 -2.29
N LEU A 397 23.18 6.47 -3.46
CA LEU A 397 24.38 5.77 -3.86
C LEU A 397 25.64 6.47 -3.32
N LEU A 398 26.50 5.70 -2.65
CA LEU A 398 27.81 6.18 -2.19
C LEU A 398 28.79 6.21 -3.36
N ARG A 399 29.71 7.17 -3.34
CA ARG A 399 30.76 7.32 -4.36
C ARG A 399 31.55 6.02 -4.55
N ARG A 400 31.90 5.31 -3.46
CA ARG A 400 32.59 4.02 -3.58
C ARG A 400 31.78 2.93 -4.29
N HIS A 401 30.46 2.92 -4.12
CA HIS A 401 29.59 1.93 -4.76
C HIS A 401 29.45 2.20 -6.26
N ALA A 402 29.38 3.48 -6.65
CA ALA A 402 29.42 3.86 -8.06
C ALA A 402 30.73 3.39 -8.72
N ALA A 403 31.88 3.64 -8.08
CA ALA A 403 33.17 3.19 -8.59
C ALA A 403 33.30 1.66 -8.68
N LEU A 404 32.83 0.93 -7.66
CA LEU A 404 32.80 -0.54 -7.70
C LEU A 404 32.01 -1.07 -8.92
N MET A 405 30.88 -0.46 -9.26
CA MET A 405 30.10 -0.85 -10.44
C MET A 405 30.89 -0.64 -11.74
N LEU A 406 31.61 0.49 -11.86
CA LEU A 406 32.46 0.77 -13.03
C LEU A 406 33.65 -0.19 -13.12
N ILE A 407 34.33 -0.44 -11.99
CA ILE A 407 35.47 -1.37 -11.90
C ILE A 407 35.07 -2.77 -12.35
N ARG A 408 33.89 -3.25 -11.94
CA ARG A 408 33.36 -4.55 -12.34
C ARG A 408 33.08 -4.64 -13.82
N ASP A 409 32.41 -3.64 -14.40
CA ASP A 409 32.11 -3.63 -15.84
C ASP A 409 33.38 -3.54 -16.70
N LEU A 410 34.29 -2.64 -16.32
CA LEU A 410 35.56 -2.42 -17.02
C LEU A 410 36.61 -3.51 -16.74
N ARG A 411 36.34 -4.43 -15.81
CA ARG A 411 37.23 -5.51 -15.36
C ARG A 411 38.61 -5.02 -14.93
N LEU A 412 38.66 -3.88 -14.26
CA LEU A 412 39.91 -3.26 -13.83
C LEU A 412 40.51 -3.99 -12.62
N THR A 413 41.83 -4.08 -12.60
CA THR A 413 42.62 -4.62 -11.50
C THR A 413 43.56 -3.54 -10.98
N LEU A 414 44.03 -3.66 -9.74
CA LEU A 414 44.97 -2.68 -9.18
C LEU A 414 46.30 -2.77 -9.95
N PRO A 415 46.79 -1.66 -10.55
CA PRO A 415 48.08 -1.69 -11.21
C PRO A 415 49.18 -2.07 -10.22
N GLU A 416 50.11 -2.91 -10.67
CA GLU A 416 51.22 -3.36 -9.83
C GLU A 416 52.04 -2.17 -9.32
N GLY A 417 52.38 -2.20 -8.03
CA GLY A 417 53.14 -1.13 -7.39
C GLY A 417 52.38 0.18 -7.16
N TYR A 418 51.07 0.26 -7.46
CA TYR A 418 50.30 1.47 -7.19
C TYR A 418 50.19 1.76 -5.69
N VAL A 419 50.58 2.97 -5.30
CA VAL A 419 50.45 3.48 -3.93
C VAL A 419 49.33 4.50 -3.90
N VAL A 420 48.31 4.23 -3.08
CA VAL A 420 47.17 5.12 -2.86
C VAL A 420 47.64 6.46 -2.30
N LYS A 421 47.17 7.56 -2.89
CA LYS A 421 47.54 8.94 -2.52
C LYS A 421 46.49 9.58 -1.63
N ALA A 422 45.24 9.14 -1.73
CA ALA A 422 44.12 9.63 -0.95
C ALA A 422 44.30 9.42 0.56
N LYS A 423 44.14 10.48 1.34
CA LYS A 423 44.34 10.48 2.80
C LYS A 423 43.23 9.77 3.59
N ASP A 424 42.07 9.57 2.98
CA ASP A 424 40.87 8.98 3.58
C ASP A 424 40.59 7.54 3.11
N VAL A 425 41.61 6.88 2.53
CA VAL A 425 41.57 5.48 2.09
C VAL A 425 42.70 4.73 2.78
N LYS A 426 42.37 3.77 3.66
CA LYS A 426 43.33 3.04 4.48
C LYS A 426 43.37 1.55 4.10
N PRO A 427 44.54 0.87 4.15
CA PRO A 427 44.63 -0.57 3.86
C PRO A 427 43.71 -1.46 4.69
N THR A 428 43.28 -1.00 5.87
CA THR A 428 42.33 -1.68 6.75
C THR A 428 40.86 -1.55 6.33
N ASP A 429 40.55 -0.65 5.40
CA ASP A 429 39.18 -0.47 4.93
C ASP A 429 38.75 -1.67 4.08
N ALA A 430 37.56 -2.21 4.35
CA ALA A 430 37.01 -3.35 3.60
C ALA A 430 36.85 -3.10 2.09
N TRP A 431 36.93 -1.83 1.66
CA TRP A 431 36.80 -1.36 0.28
C TRP A 431 38.10 -0.73 -0.26
N TYR A 432 39.23 -0.94 0.42
CA TYR A 432 40.52 -0.34 0.07
C TYR A 432 40.92 -0.63 -1.38
N LYS A 433 40.83 -1.90 -1.80
CA LYS A 433 41.26 -2.34 -3.13
C LYS A 433 40.48 -1.62 -4.23
N GLU A 434 39.18 -1.50 -4.06
CA GLU A 434 38.28 -0.84 -4.99
C GLU A 434 38.61 0.65 -5.12
N MET A 435 38.89 1.34 -4.01
CA MET A 435 39.24 2.77 -4.06
C MET A 435 40.65 3.00 -4.60
N ALA A 436 41.58 2.08 -4.35
CA ALA A 436 42.91 2.12 -4.95
C ALA A 436 42.83 2.00 -6.48
N ILE A 437 42.01 1.08 -6.99
CA ILE A 437 41.74 0.95 -8.44
C ILE A 437 41.07 2.22 -8.97
N ALA A 438 40.03 2.72 -8.29
CA ALA A 438 39.31 3.91 -8.72
C ALA A 438 40.22 5.15 -8.80
N GLU A 439 41.15 5.31 -7.87
CA GLU A 439 42.15 6.38 -7.87
C GLU A 439 43.19 6.18 -8.99
N ALA A 440 43.70 4.95 -9.17
CA ALA A 440 44.71 4.63 -10.16
C ALA A 440 44.27 4.92 -11.59
N TYR A 441 43.01 4.62 -11.90
CA TYR A 441 42.41 4.87 -13.22
C TYR A 441 41.68 6.22 -13.33
N GLY A 442 41.72 7.06 -12.28
CA GLY A 442 41.07 8.38 -12.29
C GLY A 442 39.53 8.32 -12.38
N LEU A 443 38.93 7.16 -12.08
CA LEU A 443 37.48 6.99 -12.08
C LEU A 443 36.81 7.86 -11.02
N LEU A 444 37.41 7.92 -9.83
CA LEU A 444 37.03 8.87 -8.80
C LEU A 444 38.14 9.89 -8.62
N THR A 445 37.76 11.16 -8.67
CA THR A 445 38.57 12.27 -8.17
C THR A 445 37.84 12.87 -6.97
N GLY A 446 38.57 13.25 -5.93
CA GLY A 446 38.02 14.06 -4.85
C GLY A 446 38.74 15.39 -4.71
N TYR A 447 38.71 15.94 -3.51
CA TYR A 447 39.21 17.28 -3.18
C TYR A 447 40.02 17.18 -1.87
N ASP A 448 40.86 18.18 -1.58
CA ASP A 448 41.69 18.25 -0.37
C ASP A 448 42.58 17.01 -0.11
N GLY A 449 42.97 16.31 -1.18
CA GLY A 449 43.76 15.08 -1.12
C GLY A 449 42.99 13.86 -0.61
N LYS A 450 41.66 13.85 -0.75
CA LYS A 450 40.75 12.78 -0.34
C LYS A 450 39.85 12.34 -1.50
N LEU A 451 39.24 11.16 -1.42
CA LEU A 451 38.27 10.65 -2.41
C LEU A 451 36.81 10.74 -1.97
N HIS A 452 36.57 10.86 -0.66
CA HIS A 452 35.26 10.91 -0.03
C HIS A 452 34.39 9.69 -0.35
N PRO A 453 34.88 8.45 -0.11
CA PRO A 453 34.20 7.21 -0.52
C PRO A 453 32.87 6.97 0.20
N ASN A 454 32.67 7.62 1.35
CA ASN A 454 31.46 7.56 2.18
C ASN A 454 30.47 8.70 1.90
N GLU A 455 30.77 9.61 0.98
CA GLU A 455 29.80 10.62 0.55
C GLU A 455 28.86 10.06 -0.54
N TYR A 456 27.64 10.58 -0.56
CA TYR A 456 26.70 10.28 -1.63
C TYR A 456 27.11 10.99 -2.91
N ILE A 457 26.93 10.32 -4.06
CA ILE A 457 27.29 10.88 -5.36
C ILE A 457 26.19 11.81 -5.87
N THR A 458 26.56 13.01 -6.32
CA THR A 458 25.62 13.94 -6.98
C THR A 458 25.45 13.60 -8.45
N ARG A 459 24.38 14.10 -9.09
CA ARG A 459 24.15 13.93 -10.53
C ARG A 459 25.30 14.47 -11.38
N ALA A 460 25.85 15.64 -11.05
CA ALA A 460 27.02 16.20 -11.74
C ALA A 460 28.27 15.31 -11.63
N GLN A 461 28.52 14.75 -10.45
CA GLN A 461 29.62 13.80 -10.24
C GLN A 461 29.39 12.50 -11.01
N MET A 462 28.16 11.98 -11.02
CA MET A 462 27.78 10.80 -11.81
C MET A 462 28.07 11.01 -13.30
N ALA A 463 27.71 12.16 -13.86
CA ALA A 463 27.99 12.46 -15.27
C ALA A 463 29.50 12.49 -15.56
N THR A 464 30.27 13.07 -14.65
CA THR A 464 31.72 13.17 -14.76
C THR A 464 32.40 11.80 -14.72
N ILE A 465 31.98 10.91 -13.83
CA ILE A 465 32.62 9.58 -13.74
C ILE A 465 32.26 8.68 -14.91
N LEU A 466 31.03 8.76 -15.44
CA LEU A 466 30.63 7.99 -16.62
C LEU A 466 31.37 8.45 -17.88
N THR A 467 31.50 9.76 -18.09
CA THR A 467 32.24 10.30 -19.25
C THR A 467 33.74 10.04 -19.17
N ARG A 468 34.34 9.96 -17.98
CA ARG A 468 35.73 9.49 -17.83
C ARG A 468 35.88 8.00 -18.11
N ALA A 469 34.95 7.18 -17.62
CA ALA A 469 35.00 5.74 -17.76
C ALA A 469 34.67 5.25 -19.19
N TYR A 470 33.79 5.96 -19.90
CA TYR A 470 33.20 5.53 -21.17
C TYR A 470 33.24 6.63 -22.24
N GLY A 471 34.20 7.56 -22.17
CA GLY A 471 34.29 8.68 -23.12
C GLY A 471 34.27 8.24 -24.58
N ASP A 472 34.96 7.13 -24.89
CA ASP A 472 35.04 6.57 -26.25
C ASP A 472 33.74 5.90 -26.73
N VAL A 473 32.78 5.64 -25.82
CA VAL A 473 31.46 5.11 -26.15
C VAL A 473 30.49 6.23 -26.54
N TYR A 474 30.77 7.48 -26.13
CA TYR A 474 29.85 8.60 -26.32
C TYR A 474 30.18 9.41 -27.56
N GLU A 475 29.15 9.74 -28.33
CA GLU A 475 29.28 10.68 -29.43
C GLU A 475 29.54 12.09 -28.90
N ALA A 476 30.43 12.81 -29.58
CA ALA A 476 30.69 14.21 -29.28
C ALA A 476 29.45 15.07 -29.62
N PRO A 477 28.98 15.94 -28.70
CA PRO A 477 27.84 16.79 -28.99
C PRO A 477 28.06 17.71 -30.19
N THR A 478 27.15 17.69 -31.15
CA THR A 478 27.22 18.51 -32.37
C THR A 478 26.48 19.84 -32.26
N VAL A 479 25.65 20.00 -31.24
CA VAL A 479 24.89 21.21 -30.95
C VAL A 479 25.14 21.63 -29.51
N THR A 480 25.15 22.92 -29.23
CA THR A 480 25.21 23.42 -27.86
C THR A 480 23.81 23.46 -27.24
N ARG A 481 23.71 23.12 -25.96
CA ARG A 481 22.46 23.18 -25.20
C ARG A 481 22.68 23.91 -23.88
N THR A 482 21.77 24.81 -23.53
CA THR A 482 21.66 25.35 -22.16
C THR A 482 20.68 24.51 -21.34
N PHE A 483 20.98 24.35 -20.06
CA PHE A 483 20.05 23.79 -19.07
C PHE A 483 19.57 24.91 -18.17
N VAL A 484 18.37 24.79 -17.60
CA VAL A 484 17.81 25.82 -16.70
C VAL A 484 18.72 26.10 -15.50
N ASP A 485 19.43 25.09 -15.00
CA ASP A 485 20.20 25.13 -13.75
C ASP A 485 21.67 24.69 -13.90
N VAL A 486 22.18 24.57 -15.13
CA VAL A 486 23.59 24.26 -15.41
C VAL A 486 24.12 25.26 -16.45
N PRO A 487 24.69 26.41 -16.03
CA PRO A 487 25.30 27.36 -16.94
C PRO A 487 26.57 26.78 -17.59
N PHE A 488 27.00 27.35 -18.72
CA PHE A 488 28.23 26.92 -19.41
C PHE A 488 29.49 26.97 -18.53
N SER A 489 29.52 27.86 -17.53
CA SER A 489 30.62 27.97 -16.57
C SER A 489 30.61 26.90 -15.48
N HIS A 490 29.55 26.09 -15.37
CA HIS A 490 29.48 25.04 -14.38
C HIS A 490 30.53 23.96 -14.68
N TRP A 491 31.30 23.55 -13.67
CA TRP A 491 32.41 22.60 -13.81
C TRP A 491 32.01 21.26 -14.46
N ALA A 492 30.75 20.84 -14.28
CA ALA A 492 30.20 19.63 -14.87
C ALA A 492 29.40 19.86 -16.17
N TYR A 493 29.40 21.07 -16.75
CA TYR A 493 28.61 21.36 -17.95
C TYR A 493 28.93 20.39 -19.09
N ALA A 494 30.20 20.25 -19.44
CA ALA A 494 30.64 19.38 -20.53
C ALA A 494 30.19 17.91 -20.35
N PRO A 495 30.47 17.23 -19.22
CA PRO A 495 30.04 15.84 -19.05
C PRO A 495 28.51 15.69 -18.99
N ILE A 496 27.79 16.65 -18.39
CA ILE A 496 26.32 16.65 -18.38
C ILE A 496 25.77 16.75 -19.80
N HIS A 497 26.32 17.66 -20.60
CA HIS A 497 25.93 17.88 -21.99
C HIS A 497 26.19 16.64 -22.86
N THR A 498 27.36 15.99 -22.71
CA THR A 498 27.68 14.74 -23.39
C THR A 498 26.68 13.63 -23.08
N LEU A 499 26.36 13.42 -21.80
CA LEU A 499 25.38 12.39 -21.41
C LEU A 499 23.97 12.71 -21.92
N TYR A 500 23.58 13.98 -21.94
CA TYR A 500 22.27 14.40 -22.47
C TYR A 500 22.17 14.17 -23.98
N PHE A 501 23.19 14.59 -24.73
CA PHE A 501 23.27 14.38 -26.18
C PHE A 501 23.17 12.90 -26.55
N ASN A 502 23.77 12.04 -25.72
CA ASN A 502 23.73 10.59 -25.89
C ASN A 502 22.49 9.91 -25.30
N GLY A 503 21.48 10.65 -24.82
CA GLY A 503 20.26 10.08 -24.26
C GLY A 503 20.46 9.28 -22.96
N ILE A 504 21.63 9.38 -22.32
CA ILE A 504 21.90 8.72 -21.04
C ILE A 504 21.08 9.39 -19.94
N THR A 505 20.99 10.72 -19.97
CA THR A 505 20.18 11.53 -19.06
C THR A 505 19.22 12.43 -19.84
N ILE A 506 18.03 12.70 -19.31
CA ILE A 506 16.93 13.33 -20.07
C ILE A 506 16.25 14.51 -19.36
N ASN A 507 16.64 14.84 -18.12
CA ASN A 507 15.93 15.85 -17.32
C ASN A 507 16.43 17.28 -17.56
N ASP A 508 15.50 18.24 -17.56
CA ASP A 508 15.74 19.70 -17.53
C ASP A 508 14.63 20.37 -16.66
N PRO A 509 14.92 21.04 -15.52
CA PRO A 509 16.24 21.29 -14.94
C PRO A 509 17.01 19.99 -14.64
N TYR A 510 18.32 20.02 -14.82
CA TYR A 510 19.18 18.85 -14.69
C TYR A 510 19.37 18.42 -13.23
N ARG A 511 19.33 19.36 -12.29
CA ARG A 511 19.53 19.22 -10.84
C ARG A 511 20.91 18.65 -10.48
N PRO A 512 22.01 19.38 -10.77
CA PRO A 512 23.38 18.85 -10.67
C PRO A 512 23.77 18.40 -9.26
N ASN A 513 23.16 18.99 -8.22
CA ASN A 513 23.46 18.73 -6.82
C ASN A 513 22.56 17.66 -6.18
N ASP A 514 21.52 17.18 -6.87
CA ASP A 514 20.68 16.11 -6.35
C ASP A 514 21.50 14.83 -6.21
N ILE A 515 21.23 14.09 -5.13
CA ILE A 515 21.85 12.80 -4.87
C ILE A 515 21.27 11.72 -5.77
N VAL A 516 22.15 10.93 -6.38
CA VAL A 516 21.76 9.82 -7.24
C VAL A 516 21.40 8.60 -6.39
N THR A 517 20.27 7.95 -6.70
CA THR A 517 19.91 6.67 -6.08
C THR A 517 20.54 5.49 -6.83
N ARG A 518 20.58 4.31 -6.20
CA ARG A 518 21.04 3.06 -6.83
C ARG A 518 20.31 2.78 -8.14
N GLY A 519 18.99 2.93 -8.15
CA GLY A 519 18.16 2.70 -9.34
C GLY A 519 18.45 3.71 -10.46
N GLN A 520 18.62 4.99 -10.13
CA GLN A 520 18.98 6.00 -11.13
C GLN A 520 20.35 5.71 -11.75
N PHE A 521 21.35 5.34 -10.93
CA PHE A 521 22.67 4.98 -11.45
C PHE A 521 22.61 3.72 -12.32
N ALA A 522 21.80 2.73 -11.95
CA ALA A 522 21.57 1.55 -12.77
C ALA A 522 21.01 1.89 -14.16
N LEU A 523 20.06 2.83 -14.23
CA LEU A 523 19.53 3.30 -15.51
C LEU A 523 20.61 4.00 -16.35
N PHE A 524 21.38 4.93 -15.76
CA PHE A 524 22.45 5.62 -16.49
C PHE A 524 23.52 4.67 -17.01
N LEU A 525 23.94 3.71 -16.17
CA LEU A 525 24.93 2.72 -16.55
C LEU A 525 24.36 1.77 -17.62
N SER A 526 23.14 1.26 -17.44
CA SER A 526 22.49 0.38 -18.44
C SER A 526 22.39 1.05 -19.81
N ARG A 527 21.96 2.32 -19.88
CA ARG A 527 21.89 3.07 -21.15
C ARG A 527 23.27 3.27 -21.77
N THR A 528 24.30 3.49 -20.95
CA THR A 528 25.69 3.56 -21.42
C THR A 528 26.14 2.24 -22.03
N LEU A 529 25.82 1.14 -21.35
CA LEU A 529 26.19 -0.22 -21.76
C LEU A 529 25.42 -0.73 -22.98
N GLN A 530 24.29 -0.12 -23.32
CA GLN A 530 23.54 -0.39 -24.56
C GLN A 530 24.14 0.33 -25.78
N LYS A 531 24.97 1.36 -25.57
CA LYS A 531 25.70 2.05 -26.64
C LYS A 531 27.05 1.41 -26.96
N LYS A 532 27.60 0.65 -26.02
CA LYS A 532 28.82 -0.13 -26.18
C LYS A 532 28.52 -1.41 -26.94
#